data_AF-A0A1C3HNP4-F1
#
_entry.id   AF-A0A1C3HNP4-F1
#
_cell.length_a   1.000
_cell.length_b   1.000
_cell.length_c   1.000
_cell.angle_alpha   90.00
_cell.angle_beta   90.00
_cell.angle_gamma   90.00
#
_symmetry.space_group_name_H-M   'P 1'
#
loop_
_entity.id
_entity.type
_entity.pdbx_description
1 polymer ?
#
loop_
_entity_poly.entity_id
_entity_poly.type
_entity_poly.pdbx_seq_one_letter_code
_entity_poly.pdbx_strand_id
1 'polypeptide(L)'
;MTMHGAFVEKADACFAAITGDPRWDFEDELLFQVAAFTWYGYCFAIGQVFYFLDADVIDDHVIARLTALGAGEKYVRGLVARAREDFGNEPPDENDVYTQLIGIGHSHFSERKHDGLVASIYDNYALLSEGAS
;
A
#
# COMPACT_ATOMS: atom_id res chain seq x y z
N MET A 1 -18.00 2.55 -17.02
CA MET A 1 -16.86 2.73 -16.09
C MET A 1 -15.59 2.36 -16.82
N THR A 2 -14.55 3.19 -16.80
CA THR A 2 -13.25 2.89 -17.43
C THR A 2 -12.43 1.96 -16.53
N MET A 3 -11.41 1.28 -17.08
CA MET A 3 -10.50 0.45 -16.26
C MET A 3 -9.85 1.27 -15.15
N HIS A 4 -9.38 2.48 -15.48
CA HIS A 4 -8.87 3.43 -14.50
C HIS A 4 -9.91 3.79 -13.43
N GLY A 5 -11.16 4.06 -13.82
CA GLY A 5 -12.22 4.38 -12.85
C GLY A 5 -12.54 3.23 -11.89
N ALA A 6 -12.56 1.99 -12.40
CA ALA A 6 -12.78 0.80 -11.59
C ALA A 6 -11.61 0.51 -10.62
N PHE A 7 -10.38 0.75 -11.06
CA PHE A 7 -9.20 0.71 -10.22
C PHE A 7 -9.29 1.73 -9.08
N VAL A 8 -9.56 2.99 -9.40
CA VAL A 8 -9.66 4.08 -8.41
C VAL A 8 -10.74 3.76 -7.38
N GLU A 9 -11.92 3.31 -7.81
CA GLU A 9 -13.01 2.94 -6.89
C GLU A 9 -12.56 1.83 -5.91
N LYS A 10 -11.88 0.79 -6.41
CA LYS A 10 -11.43 -0.33 -5.58
C LYS A 10 -10.26 0.05 -4.67
N ALA A 11 -9.29 0.81 -5.17
CA ALA A 11 -8.14 1.29 -4.42
C ALA A 11 -8.59 2.23 -3.29
N ASP A 12 -9.47 3.19 -3.60
CA ASP A 12 -10.01 4.15 -2.64
C ASP A 12 -10.88 3.49 -1.56
N ALA A 13 -11.68 2.48 -1.93
CA ALA A 13 -12.47 1.72 -0.96
C ALA A 13 -11.57 0.98 0.04
N CYS A 14 -10.46 0.39 -0.43
CA CYS A 14 -9.48 -0.23 0.44
C CYS A 14 -8.78 0.80 1.32
N PHE A 15 -8.33 1.92 0.75
CA PHE A 15 -7.67 3.00 1.48
C PHE A 15 -8.55 3.56 2.60
N ALA A 16 -9.82 3.83 2.29
CA ALA A 16 -10.80 4.31 3.27
C ALA A 16 -11.04 3.30 4.40
N ALA A 17 -10.98 1.99 4.13
CA ALA A 17 -11.08 0.97 5.17
C ALA A 17 -9.87 0.96 6.10
N ILE A 18 -8.66 1.20 5.57
CA ILE A 18 -7.42 1.29 6.36
C ILE A 18 -7.46 2.52 7.27
N THR A 19 -7.68 3.70 6.68
CA THR A 19 -7.62 4.99 7.41
C THR A 19 -8.86 5.27 8.25
N GLY A 20 -9.95 4.53 8.01
CA GLY A 20 -11.18 4.60 8.81
C GLY A 20 -11.22 3.64 10.00
N ASP A 21 -10.23 2.75 10.14
CA ASP A 21 -10.12 1.85 11.28
C ASP A 21 -9.76 2.65 12.55
N PRO A 22 -10.38 2.37 13.72
CA PRO A 22 -10.12 3.11 14.96
C PRO A 22 -8.66 3.07 15.46
N ARG A 23 -7.86 2.11 14.97
CA ARG A 23 -6.44 1.99 15.29
C ARG A 23 -5.55 2.90 14.42
N TRP A 24 -6.11 3.54 13.40
CA TRP A 24 -5.36 4.44 12.53
C TRP A 24 -4.87 5.66 13.32
N ASP A 25 -3.56 5.88 13.29
CA ASP A 25 -2.92 7.11 13.75
C ASP A 25 -1.99 7.61 12.64
N PHE A 26 -2.32 8.76 12.08
CA PHE A 26 -1.54 9.38 11.02
C PHE A 26 -0.18 9.89 11.51
N GLU A 27 -0.08 10.25 12.79
CA GLU A 27 1.17 10.80 13.37
C GLU A 27 2.18 9.69 13.72
N ASP A 28 1.76 8.42 13.71
CA ASP A 28 2.66 7.28 13.87
C ASP A 28 3.34 6.93 12.54
N GLU A 29 4.62 7.29 12.43
CA GLU A 29 5.42 7.08 11.22
C GLU A 29 5.55 5.60 10.83
N LEU A 30 5.68 4.70 11.80
CA LEU A 30 5.82 3.27 11.53
C LEU A 30 4.51 2.71 10.98
N LEU A 31 3.37 3.04 11.61
CA LEU A 31 2.05 2.65 11.11
C LEU A 31 1.80 3.21 9.71
N PHE A 32 2.18 4.46 9.46
CA PHE A 32 2.07 5.08 8.15
C PHE A 32 2.87 4.32 7.10
N GLN A 33 4.12 3.94 7.39
CA GLN A 33 4.97 3.16 6.47
C GLN A 33 4.39 1.78 6.21
N VAL A 34 3.99 1.06 7.26
CA VAL A 34 3.37 -0.28 7.15
C VAL A 34 2.14 -0.21 6.25
N ALA A 35 1.24 0.73 6.52
CA ALA A 35 0.04 0.92 5.70
C ALA A 35 0.37 1.32 4.26
N ALA A 36 1.32 2.24 4.04
CA ALA A 36 1.69 2.72 2.71
C ALA A 36 2.27 1.61 1.83
N PHE A 37 3.21 0.82 2.34
CA PHE A 37 3.82 -0.28 1.58
C PHE A 37 2.83 -1.41 1.30
N THR A 38 2.03 -1.80 2.29
CA THR A 38 0.99 -2.82 2.10
C THR A 38 -0.10 -2.35 1.14
N TRP A 39 -0.57 -1.11 1.26
CA TRP A 39 -1.58 -0.60 0.34
C TRP A 39 -1.03 -0.40 -1.09
N TYR A 40 0.24 -0.01 -1.23
CA TYR A 40 0.88 0.06 -2.55
C TYR A 40 0.92 -1.32 -3.22
N GLY A 41 1.36 -2.37 -2.52
CA GLY A 41 1.38 -3.74 -3.07
C GLY A 41 -0.01 -4.21 -3.51
N TYR A 42 -1.05 -3.87 -2.74
CA TYR A 42 -2.44 -4.11 -3.13
C TYR A 42 -2.83 -3.37 -4.40
N CYS A 43 -2.57 -2.05 -4.46
CA CYS A 43 -2.88 -1.20 -5.61
C CYS A 43 -2.16 -1.68 -6.88
N PHE A 44 -0.89 -2.04 -6.75
CA PHE A 44 -0.09 -2.56 -7.85
C PHE A 44 -0.68 -3.84 -8.42
N ALA A 45 -0.99 -4.80 -7.55
CA ALA A 45 -1.58 -6.08 -7.94
C ALA A 45 -2.93 -5.89 -8.66
N ILE A 46 -3.86 -5.12 -8.10
CA ILE A 46 -5.16 -4.91 -8.76
C ILE A 46 -5.00 -4.12 -10.06
N GLY A 47 -4.14 -3.09 -10.08
CA GLY A 47 -3.95 -2.21 -11.22
C GLY A 47 -3.38 -2.95 -12.42
N GLN A 48 -2.33 -3.74 -12.20
CA GLN A 48 -1.69 -4.54 -13.25
C GLN A 48 -2.54 -5.76 -13.65
N VAL A 49 -3.05 -6.54 -12.68
CA VAL A 49 -3.67 -7.85 -12.96
C VAL A 49 -5.12 -7.74 -13.44
N PHE A 50 -5.92 -6.85 -12.83
CA PHE A 50 -7.35 -6.75 -13.19
C PHE A 50 -7.67 -5.61 -14.14
N TYR A 51 -6.90 -4.53 -14.10
CA TYR A 51 -7.21 -3.31 -14.84
C TYR A 51 -6.19 -2.96 -15.93
N PHE A 52 -5.10 -3.73 -16.03
CA PHE A 52 -4.03 -3.58 -17.04
C PHE A 52 -3.50 -2.15 -17.15
N LEU A 53 -3.36 -1.47 -16.01
CA LEU A 53 -2.88 -0.09 -15.94
C LEU A 53 -1.37 -0.05 -15.94
N ASP A 54 -0.82 0.99 -16.57
CA ASP A 54 0.60 1.27 -16.46
C ASP A 54 1.00 1.57 -15.02
N ALA A 55 2.20 1.12 -14.71
CA ALA A 55 3.02 1.50 -13.60
C ALA A 55 2.75 2.90 -13.02
N ASP A 56 3.05 3.91 -13.82
CA ASP A 56 3.05 5.31 -13.43
C ASP A 56 1.65 5.79 -13.01
N VAL A 57 0.60 5.22 -13.61
CA VAL A 57 -0.80 5.55 -13.26
C VAL A 57 -1.13 5.07 -11.85
N ILE A 58 -0.61 3.90 -11.46
CA ILE A 58 -0.81 3.34 -10.12
C ILE A 58 0.00 4.16 -9.11
N ASP A 59 1.26 4.45 -9.43
CA ASP A 59 2.16 5.24 -8.60
C ASP A 59 1.58 6.63 -8.33
N ASP A 60 1.11 7.33 -9.37
CA ASP A 60 0.48 8.65 -9.26
C ASP A 60 -0.77 8.63 -8.36
N HIS A 61 -1.59 7.58 -8.47
CA HIS A 61 -2.76 7.42 -7.61
C HIS A 61 -2.36 7.24 -6.14
N VAL A 62 -1.39 6.37 -5.86
CA VAL A 62 -0.91 6.14 -4.49
C VAL A 62 -0.29 7.40 -3.91
N ILE A 63 0.54 8.10 -4.68
CA ILE A 63 1.16 9.37 -4.27
C ILE A 63 0.09 10.40 -3.92
N ALA A 64 -0.93 10.55 -4.77
CA ALA A 64 -2.00 11.51 -4.56
C ALA A 64 -2.78 11.23 -3.26
N ARG A 65 -3.09 9.96 -2.96
CA ARG A 65 -3.85 9.60 -1.76
C ARG A 65 -3.04 9.73 -0.48
N LEU A 66 -1.80 9.25 -0.46
CA LEU A 66 -0.93 9.39 0.70
C LEU A 66 -0.62 10.87 1.00
N THR A 67 -0.40 11.69 -0.03
CA THR A 67 -0.19 13.14 0.13
C THR A 67 -1.46 13.83 0.64
N ALA A 68 -2.65 13.39 0.19
CA ALA A 68 -3.93 13.94 0.64
C ALA A 68 -4.24 13.67 2.13
N LEU A 69 -3.56 12.71 2.77
CA LEU A 69 -3.62 12.53 4.23
C LEU A 69 -2.87 13.62 5.01
N GLY A 70 -1.98 14.36 4.35
CA GLY A 70 -1.14 15.39 4.96
C GLY A 70 0.35 15.06 4.96
N ALA A 71 0.75 13.87 4.46
CA ALA A 71 2.16 13.51 4.36
C ALA A 71 2.88 14.38 3.32
N GLY A 72 4.14 14.73 3.60
CA GLY A 72 4.93 15.56 2.69
C GLY A 72 5.17 14.86 1.35
N GLU A 73 4.90 15.55 0.23
CA GLU A 73 4.98 14.97 -1.12
C GLU A 73 6.33 14.31 -1.42
N LYS A 74 7.44 14.96 -1.03
CA LYS A 74 8.80 14.41 -1.23
C LYS A 74 8.99 13.08 -0.51
N TYR A 75 8.45 12.95 0.70
CA TYR A 75 8.54 11.72 1.50
C TYR A 75 7.71 10.61 0.83
N VAL A 76 6.46 10.91 0.47
CA VAL A 76 5.56 9.96 -0.21
C VAL A 76 6.15 9.45 -1.52
N ARG A 77 6.72 10.36 -2.35
CA ARG A 77 7.39 9.97 -3.60
C ARG A 77 8.58 9.04 -3.34
N GLY A 78 9.31 9.23 -2.24
CA GLY A 78 10.39 8.33 -1.84
C GLY A 78 9.89 6.93 -1.46
N LEU A 79 8.79 6.83 -0.71
CA LEU A 79 8.17 5.55 -0.37
C LEU A 79 7.71 4.79 -1.61
N VAL A 80 7.01 5.48 -2.51
CA VAL A 80 6.52 4.87 -3.75
C VAL A 80 7.67 4.47 -4.67
N ALA A 81 8.70 5.31 -4.80
CA ALA A 81 9.90 4.95 -5.56
C ALA A 81 10.60 3.71 -4.99
N ARG A 82 10.75 3.60 -3.66
CA ARG A 82 11.28 2.39 -3.02
C ARG A 82 10.40 1.18 -3.32
N ALA A 83 9.08 1.29 -3.15
CA ALA A 83 8.17 0.18 -3.40
C ALA A 83 8.15 -0.26 -4.87
N ARG A 84 8.43 0.67 -5.78
CA ARG A 84 8.51 0.43 -7.22
C ARG A 84 9.68 -0.47 -7.61
N GLU A 85 10.79 -0.39 -6.87
CA GLU A 85 12.00 -1.18 -7.14
C GLU A 85 11.73 -2.69 -7.12
N ASP A 86 10.81 -3.16 -6.27
CA ASP A 86 10.44 -4.58 -6.15
C ASP A 86 9.82 -5.17 -7.43
N PHE A 87 9.32 -4.31 -8.31
CA PHE A 87 8.70 -4.67 -9.58
C PHE A 87 9.60 -4.34 -10.78
N GLY A 88 10.88 -4.08 -10.52
CA GLY A 88 11.91 -3.87 -11.52
C GLY A 88 12.42 -5.16 -12.16
N ASN A 89 13.60 -5.08 -12.78
CA ASN A 89 14.23 -6.24 -13.45
C ASN A 89 15.00 -7.14 -12.47
N GLU A 90 15.36 -6.62 -11.30
CA GLU A 90 16.08 -7.36 -10.27
C GLU A 90 15.06 -7.99 -9.32
N PRO A 91 15.26 -9.26 -8.92
CA PRO A 91 14.39 -9.88 -7.93
C PRO A 91 14.53 -9.13 -6.59
N PRO A 92 13.42 -8.86 -5.89
CA PRO A 92 13.46 -8.14 -4.63
C PRO A 92 14.14 -8.97 -3.53
N ASP A 93 14.75 -8.29 -2.55
CA ASP A 93 15.27 -8.96 -1.35
C ASP A 93 14.10 -9.37 -0.46
N GLU A 94 13.84 -10.69 -0.38
CA GLU A 94 12.77 -11.27 0.43
C GLU A 94 12.98 -11.07 1.94
N ASN A 95 14.19 -10.70 2.38
CA ASN A 95 14.48 -10.39 3.79
C ASN A 95 14.19 -8.93 4.15
N ASP A 96 13.98 -8.05 3.16
CA ASP A 96 13.63 -6.67 3.41
C ASP A 96 12.18 -6.56 3.90
N VAL A 97 11.99 -5.80 4.98
CA VAL A 97 10.68 -5.63 5.61
C VAL A 97 9.68 -4.97 4.68
N TYR A 98 10.11 -4.00 3.86
CA TYR A 98 9.21 -3.31 2.94
C TYR A 98 8.78 -4.22 1.80
N THR A 99 9.69 -5.06 1.28
CA THR A 99 9.35 -6.13 0.33
C THR A 99 8.26 -7.05 0.87
N GLN A 100 8.38 -7.48 2.12
CA GLN A 100 7.39 -8.36 2.74
C GLN A 100 6.02 -7.66 2.88
N LEU A 101 6.00 -6.39 3.30
CA LEU A 101 4.78 -5.58 3.41
C LEU A 101 4.09 -5.39 2.06
N ILE A 102 4.85 -5.14 0.99
CA ILE A 102 4.35 -5.06 -0.39
C ILE A 102 3.75 -6.41 -0.81
N GLY A 103 4.46 -7.50 -0.55
CA GLY A 103 4.01 -8.86 -0.83
C GLY A 103 2.71 -9.24 -0.12
N ILE A 104 2.55 -8.84 1.15
CA ILE A 104 1.30 -9.00 1.91
C ILE A 104 0.16 -8.30 1.19
N GLY A 105 0.33 -7.02 0.86
CA GLY A 105 -0.66 -6.25 0.11
C GLY A 105 -1.04 -6.90 -1.21
N HIS A 106 -0.03 -7.32 -1.97
CA HIS A 106 -0.19 -8.00 -3.23
C HIS A 106 -0.98 -9.31 -3.07
N SER A 107 -0.86 -10.04 -1.96
CA SER A 107 -1.57 -11.30 -1.73
C SER A 107 -3.10 -11.14 -1.54
N HIS A 108 -3.54 -9.98 -1.02
CA HIS A 108 -4.95 -9.70 -0.75
C HIS A 108 -5.73 -9.13 -1.96
N PHE A 109 -5.08 -8.91 -3.11
CA PHE A 109 -5.66 -8.18 -4.26
C PHE A 109 -6.98 -8.78 -4.79
N SER A 110 -7.11 -10.10 -4.69
CA SER A 110 -8.26 -10.87 -5.19
C SER A 110 -9.41 -10.98 -4.17
N GLU A 111 -9.21 -10.53 -2.93
CA GLU A 111 -10.23 -10.62 -1.89
C GLU A 111 -11.42 -9.71 -2.17
N ARG A 112 -12.60 -10.15 -1.73
CA ARG A 112 -13.86 -9.40 -1.89
C ARG A 112 -14.07 -8.34 -0.82
N LYS A 113 -13.44 -8.51 0.34
CA LYS A 113 -13.51 -7.62 1.49
C LYS A 113 -12.09 -7.20 1.87
N HIS A 114 -11.95 -6.06 2.52
CA HIS A 114 -10.64 -5.53 2.92
C HIS A 114 -10.24 -5.93 4.34
N ASP A 115 -11.12 -6.59 5.09
CA ASP A 115 -10.91 -6.95 6.50
C ASP A 115 -9.59 -7.71 6.73
N GLY A 116 -9.22 -8.62 5.81
CA GLY A 116 -7.97 -9.37 5.86
C GLY A 116 -6.74 -8.47 5.73
N LEU A 117 -6.69 -7.66 4.67
CA LEU A 117 -5.60 -6.70 4.45
C LEU A 117 -5.48 -5.71 5.61
N VAL A 118 -6.61 -5.17 6.09
CA VAL A 118 -6.62 -4.22 7.22
C VAL A 118 -6.07 -4.88 8.48
N ALA A 119 -6.49 -6.10 8.80
CA ALA A 119 -5.93 -6.84 9.92
C ALA A 119 -4.42 -7.04 9.77
N SER A 120 -3.94 -7.44 8.59
CA SER A 120 -2.51 -7.62 8.34
C SER A 120 -1.69 -6.36 8.54
N ILE A 121 -2.19 -5.17 8.18
CA ILE A 121 -1.50 -3.90 8.46
C ILE A 121 -1.26 -3.74 9.96
N TYR A 122 -2.32 -3.89 10.76
CA TYR A 122 -2.22 -3.65 12.20
C TYR A 122 -1.46 -4.75 12.95
N ASP A 123 -1.58 -6.00 12.52
CA ASP A 123 -0.82 -7.11 13.10
C ASP A 123 0.69 -6.96 12.83
N ASN A 124 1.08 -6.56 11.60
CA ASN A 124 2.48 -6.32 11.26
C ASN A 124 3.02 -5.04 11.91
N TYR A 125 2.20 -3.98 12.03
CA TYR A 125 2.56 -2.80 12.81
C TYR A 125 2.87 -3.17 14.26
N ALA A 126 2.02 -3.97 14.91
CA ALA A 126 2.25 -4.42 16.29
C ALA A 126 3.55 -5.22 16.40
N LEU A 127 3.77 -6.19 15.50
CA LEU A 127 4.98 -7.02 15.48
C LEU A 127 6.26 -6.18 15.32
N LEU A 128 6.25 -5.21 14.40
CA LEU A 128 7.40 -4.35 14.14
C LEU A 128 7.65 -3.35 15.28
N SER A 129 6.58 -2.88 15.93
CA SER A 129 6.67 -2.00 17.09
C SER A 129 7.29 -2.72 18.30
N GLU A 130 6.95 -3.99 18.53
CA GLU A 130 7.54 -4.81 19.60
C GLU A 130 9.03 -5.10 19.34
N GLY A 131 9.43 -5.27 18.08
CA GLY A 131 10.83 -5.48 17.69
C GLY A 131 11.74 -4.25 17.80
N ALA A 132 11.16 -3.06 18.02
CA ALA A 132 11.88 -1.80 18.22
C ALA A 132 12.22 -1.48 19.68
N SER A 133 11.85 -2.39 20.61
CA SER A 133 12.09 -2.30 22.06
C SER A 133 13.40 -2.97 22.49
#